data_AF-A0A1F5VFA6-F1
#
_entry.id   AF-A0A1F5VFA6-F1
#
_cell.length_a   1.000
_cell.length_b   1.000
_cell.length_c   1.000
_cell.angle_alpha   90.00
_cell.angle_beta   90.00
_cell.angle_gamma   90.00
#
_symmetry.space_group_name_H-M   'P 1'
#
loop_
_entity.id
_entity.type
_entity.pdbx_description
1 polymer ?
#
loop_
_entity_poly.entity_id
_entity_poly.type
_entity_poly.pdbx_seq_one_letter_code
_entity_poly.pdbx_strand_id
1 'polypeptide(L)'
;MYEKGVKNQKEVLVFREKGVDVAIAVDMVLGACDGTIKEMYLCSSDPDLQPAIRALRTKKVKVAYIGFQNNPNIGMQKTTRESFLIRSSEMLEFVK
;
A
#
# COMPACT_ATOMS: atom_id res chain seq x y z
N MET A 1 -13.31 7.70 -2.32
CA MET A 1 -14.24 7.54 -1.17
C MET A 1 -15.27 8.64 -1.26
N TYR A 2 -16.49 8.40 -0.82
CA TYR A 2 -17.56 9.40 -0.81
C TYR A 2 -18.02 9.66 0.63
N GLU A 3 -18.33 10.91 0.92
CA GLU A 3 -18.98 11.32 2.16
C GLU A 3 -20.33 11.96 1.81
N LYS A 4 -21.28 11.87 2.75
CA LYS A 4 -22.53 12.61 2.62
C LYS A 4 -22.24 14.09 2.88
N GLY A 5 -22.47 14.92 1.88
CA GLY A 5 -22.48 16.37 1.98
C GLY A 5 -23.89 16.93 1.79
N VAL A 6 -24.07 18.22 2.08
CA VAL A 6 -25.32 18.93 1.84
C VAL A 6 -25.05 20.10 0.90
N LYS A 7 -25.78 20.16 -0.22
CA LYS A 7 -25.75 21.29 -1.17
C LYS A 7 -27.17 21.71 -1.48
N ASN A 8 -27.50 22.99 -1.26
CA ASN A 8 -28.86 23.54 -1.45
C ASN A 8 -29.95 22.68 -0.78
N GLN A 9 -29.75 22.30 0.50
CA GLN A 9 -30.67 21.47 1.29
C GLN A 9 -30.94 20.06 0.74
N LYS A 10 -30.14 19.57 -0.23
CA LYS A 10 -30.17 18.19 -0.71
C LYS A 10 -28.92 17.44 -0.27
N GLU A 11 -29.09 16.19 0.17
CA GLU A 11 -27.98 15.27 0.36
C GLU A 11 -27.30 15.03 -1.00
N VAL A 12 -25.99 15.24 -1.04
CA VAL A 12 -25.15 14.97 -2.21
C VAL A 12 -23.97 14.10 -1.81
N LEU A 13 -23.56 13.22 -2.71
CA LEU A 13 -22.32 12.48 -2.55
C LEU A 13 -21.15 13.39 -2.93
N VAL A 14 -20.28 13.66 -1.97
CA VAL A 14 -19.05 14.42 -2.20
C VAL A 14 -17.90 13.43 -2.34
N PHE A 15 -17.25 13.46 -3.49
CA PHE A 15 -16.02 12.71 -3.70
C PHE A 15 -14.88 13.43 -3.00
N ARG A 16 -14.17 12.70 -2.12
CA ARG A 16 -12.95 13.18 -1.50
C ARG A 16 -11.81 12.27 -1.92
N GLU A 17 -10.76 12.89 -2.44
CA GLU A 17 -9.52 12.21 -2.76
C GLU A 17 -8.83 11.80 -1.44
N LYS A 18 -8.32 10.58 -1.37
CA LYS A 18 -7.50 10.14 -0.24
C LYS A 18 -6.06 10.56 -0.53
N GLY A 19 -5.39 11.15 0.46
CA GLY A 19 -3.96 11.47 0.37
C GLY A 19 -3.03 10.36 0.90
N VAL A 20 -3.58 9.24 1.39
CA VAL A 20 -2.78 8.24 2.11
C VAL A 20 -1.80 7.53 1.18
N ASP A 21 -2.21 7.21 -0.05
CA ASP A 21 -1.37 6.49 -1.01
C ASP A 21 -0.21 7.38 -1.48
N VAL A 22 -0.46 8.69 -1.60
CA VAL A 22 0.56 9.72 -1.86
C VAL A 22 1.54 9.81 -0.69
N ALA A 23 1.04 9.90 0.55
CA ALA A 23 1.89 9.99 1.74
C ALA A 23 2.80 8.76 1.86
N ILE A 24 2.24 7.56 1.70
CA ILE A 24 2.99 6.31 1.69
C ILE A 24 4.08 6.34 0.61
N ALA A 25 3.74 6.65 -0.64
CA ALA A 25 4.71 6.69 -1.72
C ALA A 25 5.85 7.70 -1.49
N VAL A 26 5.54 8.87 -0.93
CA VAL A 26 6.54 9.90 -0.59
C VAL A 26 7.48 9.40 0.50
N ASP A 27 6.95 8.85 1.59
CA ASP A 27 7.76 8.34 2.70
C ASP A 27 8.68 7.20 2.25
N MET A 28 8.17 6.31 1.39
CA MET A 28 8.98 5.24 0.79
C MET A 28 10.19 5.79 0.04
N VAL A 29 9.96 6.79 -0.82
CA VAL A 29 11.01 7.37 -1.66
C VAL A 29 11.99 8.20 -0.84
N LEU A 30 11.52 8.98 0.13
CA LEU A 30 12.38 9.77 1.01
C LEU A 30 13.34 8.88 1.80
N GLY A 31 12.83 7.84 2.47
CA GLY A 31 13.70 6.93 3.24
C GLY A 31 14.70 6.16 2.37
N ALA A 32 14.36 5.90 1.11
CA ALA A 32 15.31 5.34 0.14
C ALA A 32 16.36 6.35 -0.34
N CYS A 33 15.97 7.61 -0.52
CA CYS A 33 16.89 8.69 -0.90
C CYS A 33 17.88 9.04 0.21
N ASP A 34 17.43 9.01 1.47
CA ASP A 34 18.27 9.25 2.64
C ASP A 34 19.27 8.11 2.90
N GLY A 35 19.09 6.96 2.23
CA GLY A 35 19.94 5.77 2.40
C GLY A 35 19.78 5.11 3.77
N THR A 36 18.76 5.49 4.54
CA THR A 36 18.47 4.97 5.89
C THR A 36 17.74 3.62 5.83
N ILE A 37 17.09 3.31 4.70
CA ILE A 37 16.31 2.09 4.49
C ILE A 37 17.04 1.17 3.50
N LYS A 38 17.26 -0.09 3.90
CA LYS A 38 17.78 -1.15 3.02
C LYS A 38 16.69 -2.12 2.55
N GLU A 39 15.66 -2.28 3.37
CA GLU A 39 14.56 -3.20 3.13
C GLU A 39 13.26 -2.62 3.70
N MET A 40 12.16 -2.86 2.99
CA MET A 40 10.84 -2.36 3.33
C MET A 40 9.79 -3.45 3.15
N TYR A 41 8.90 -3.56 4.15
CA TYR A 41 7.75 -4.45 4.13
C TYR A 41 6.49 -3.64 3.83
N LEU A 42 5.94 -3.82 2.64
CA LEU A 42 4.77 -3.07 2.16
C LEU A 42 3.49 -3.87 2.40
N CYS A 43 2.75 -3.47 3.44
CA CYS A 43 1.43 -4.01 3.76
C CYS A 43 0.31 -3.26 3.01
N SER A 44 0.34 -3.27 1.69
CA SER A 44 -0.71 -2.68 0.86
C SER A 44 -0.93 -3.49 -0.42
N SER A 45 -2.19 -3.75 -0.74
CA SER A 45 -2.61 -4.38 -2.00
C SER A 45 -2.87 -3.36 -3.12
N ASP A 46 -2.59 -2.08 -2.91
CA ASP A 46 -2.85 -1.01 -3.89
C ASP A 46 -1.78 -1.01 -5.00
N PRO A 47 -2.15 -1.29 -6.27
CA PRO A 47 -1.20 -1.28 -7.39
C PRO A 47 -0.66 0.12 -7.72
N ASP A 48 -1.27 1.20 -7.25
CA ASP A 48 -0.83 2.57 -7.53
C ASP A 48 0.52 2.90 -6.85
N LEU A 49 0.98 2.06 -5.91
CA LEU A 49 2.29 2.17 -5.27
C LEU A 49 3.44 1.55 -6.10
N GLN A 50 3.15 0.85 -7.20
CA GLN A 50 4.18 0.25 -8.05
C GLN A 50 5.23 1.23 -8.60
N PRO A 51 4.92 2.48 -8.98
CA PRO A 51 5.91 3.47 -9.37
C PRO A 51 6.92 3.76 -8.25
N ALA A 52 6.47 3.87 -7.00
CA ALA A 52 7.35 4.06 -5.84
C ALA A 52 8.28 2.85 -5.65
N ILE A 53 7.73 1.63 -5.71
CA ILE A 53 8.53 0.39 -5.64
C ILE A 53 9.64 0.37 -6.71
N ARG A 54 9.32 0.78 -7.94
CA ARG A 54 10.30 0.86 -9.03
C ARG A 54 11.39 1.91 -8.77
N ALA A 55 11.04 3.04 -8.16
CA ALA A 55 12.01 4.06 -7.76
C ALA A 55 12.97 3.52 -6.70
N LEU A 56 12.45 2.83 -5.68
CA LEU A 56 13.23 2.19 -4.61
C LEU A 56 14.23 1.17 -5.16
N ARG A 57 13.84 0.41 -6.20
CA ARG A 57 14.72 -0.55 -6.88
C ARG A 57 15.97 0.10 -7.46
N THR A 58 15.87 1.33 -7.99
CA THR A 58 17.05 2.07 -8.52
C THR A 58 18.03 2.46 -7.40
N LYS A 59 17.54 2.57 -6.17
CA LYS A 59 18.32 2.85 -4.95
C LYS A 59 18.79 1.58 -4.24
N LYS A 60 18.59 0.40 -4.84
CA LYS A 60 18.93 -0.92 -4.27
C LYS A 60 18.20 -1.23 -2.95
N VAL A 61 17.08 -0.56 -2.68
CA VAL A 61 16.22 -0.90 -1.55
C VAL A 61 15.37 -2.11 -1.92
N LYS A 62 15.36 -3.13 -1.06
CA LYS A 62 14.49 -4.30 -1.22
C LYS A 62 13.07 -3.97 -0.77
N VAL A 63 12.08 -4.39 -1.53
CA VAL A 63 10.68 -4.28 -1.13
C VAL A 63 10.05 -5.67 -1.12
N ALA A 64 9.46 -6.03 0.01
CA ALA A 64 8.68 -7.23 0.21
C ALA A 64 7.19 -6.85 0.32
N TYR A 65 6.34 -7.47 -0.48
CA TYR A 65 4.88 -7.30 -0.39
C TYR A 65 4.33 -8.17 0.74
N ILE A 66 3.45 -7.63 1.57
CA ILE A 66 2.69 -8.38 2.56
C ILE A 66 1.21 -8.27 2.21
N GLY A 67 0.54 -9.41 2.06
CA GLY A 67 -0.89 -9.47 1.79
C GLY A 67 -1.51 -10.78 2.27
N PHE A 68 -2.80 -10.98 1.98
CA PHE A 68 -3.50 -12.20 2.39
C PHE A 68 -3.45 -13.29 1.32
N GLN A 69 -3.29 -14.55 1.75
CA GLN A 69 -3.24 -15.70 0.86
C GLN A 69 -4.54 -15.90 0.06
N ASN A 70 -5.70 -15.55 0.62
CA ASN A 70 -6.99 -15.80 -0.02
C ASN A 70 -7.21 -14.97 -1.29
N ASN A 71 -6.60 -13.78 -1.38
CA ASN A 71 -6.71 -12.92 -2.54
C ASN A 71 -5.48 -11.99 -2.68
N PRO A 72 -4.32 -12.53 -3.10
CA PRO A 72 -3.10 -11.74 -3.16
C PRO A 72 -3.09 -10.89 -4.44
N ASN A 73 -2.61 -9.64 -4.35
CA ASN A 73 -2.44 -8.81 -5.53
C ASN A 73 -1.24 -9.32 -6.37
N ILE A 74 -1.52 -9.96 -7.51
CA ILE A 74 -0.51 -10.51 -8.41
C ILE A 74 0.40 -9.43 -9.00
N GLY A 75 -0.13 -8.24 -9.29
CA GLY A 75 0.67 -7.11 -9.81
C GLY A 75 1.71 -6.63 -8.80
N MET A 76 1.33 -6.59 -7.52
CA MET A 76 2.24 -6.25 -6.42
C MET A 76 3.32 -7.31 -6.27
N GLN A 77 2.94 -8.59 -6.21
CA GLN A 77 3.90 -9.71 -6.13
C GLN A 77 4.92 -9.71 -7.28
N LYS A 78 4.51 -9.33 -8.49
CA LYS A 78 5.41 -9.22 -9.66
C LYS A 78 6.32 -8.00 -9.62
N THR A 79 5.91 -6.94 -8.93
CA THR A 79 6.66 -5.69 -8.87
C THR A 79 7.65 -5.69 -7.71
N THR A 80 7.31 -6.34 -6.60
CA THR A 80 8.21 -6.55 -5.46
C THR A 80 9.14 -7.74 -5.70
N ARG A 81 10.22 -7.81 -4.92
CA ARG A 81 11.19 -8.91 -5.05
C ARG A 81 10.78 -10.14 -4.25
N GLU A 82 10.07 -9.90 -3.15
CA GLU A 82 9.62 -10.92 -2.21
C GLU A 82 8.15 -10.68 -1.88
N SER A 83 7.48 -11.72 -1.38
CA SER A 83 6.08 -11.68 -0.99
C SER A 83 5.83 -12.60 0.20
N PHE A 84 5.19 -12.07 1.24
CA PHE A 84 4.74 -12.79 2.42
C PHE A 84 3.20 -12.79 2.41
N LEU A 85 2.61 -13.98 2.34
CA LEU A 85 1.15 -14.13 2.28
C LEU A 85 0.64 -14.68 3.62
N ILE A 86 -0.12 -13.86 4.32
CA ILE A 86 -0.76 -14.18 5.59
C ILE A 86 -1.89 -15.16 5.34
N ARG A 87 -1.84 -16.31 6.01
CA ARG A 87 -2.85 -17.37 5.93
C ARG A 87 -3.97 -17.12 6.91
N SER A 88 -5.16 -17.60 6.58
CA SER A 88 -6.31 -17.51 7.48
C SER A 88 -6.01 -18.15 8.85
N SER A 89 -5.31 -19.28 8.88
CA SER A 89 -4.91 -19.98 10.10
C SER A 89 -4.00 -19.15 11.02
N GLU A 90 -3.14 -18.30 10.46
CA GLU A 90 -2.24 -17.43 11.22
C GLU A 90 -2.99 -16.24 11.86
N MET A 91 -4.21 -15.95 11.39
CA MET A 91 -5.03 -14.86 11.91
C MET A 91 -6.04 -15.31 12.97
N LEU A 92 -6.38 -16.62 13.02
CA LEU A 92 -7.43 -17.12 13.91
C LEU A 92 -7.14 -16.83 15.39
N GLU A 93 -5.87 -16.81 15.79
CA GLU A 93 -5.43 -16.49 17.17
C GLU A 93 -5.63 -15.00 17.54
N PHE A 94 -5.89 -14.14 16.55
CA PHE A 94 -6.06 -12.70 16.73
C PHE A 94 -7.50 -12.23 16.54
N VAL A 95 -8.42 -13.13 16.17
CA VAL A 95 -9.85 -12.81 16.09
C VAL A 95 -10.44 -12.83 17.51
N LYS A 96 -10.83 -11.65 18.00
CA LYS A 96 -11.53 -11.48 19.28
C LYS A 96 -13.00 -11.89 19.19
#